data_AF-A0AAU3WU78-F1
#
_entry.id   AF-A0AAU3WU78-F1
#
_cell.length_a   1.000
_cell.length_b   1.000
_cell.length_c   1.000
_cell.angle_alpha   90.00
_cell.angle_beta   90.00
_cell.angle_gamma   90.00
#
_symmetry.space_group_name_H-M   'P 1'
#
loop_
_entity.id
_entity.type
_entity.pdbx_description
1 polymer ?
#
loop_
_entity_poly.entity_id
_entity_poly.type
_entity_poly.pdbx_seq_one_letter_code
_entity_poly.pdbx_strand_id
1 'polypeptide(L)'
;MPKPLSAPFVTAHGKELGLGRDTRVWQFLKAAAERPITEEQWRDFLRMSPWFEDHKHFMRDQVTAYRETGRLAAATYGMVQGKASVRDIDEKTKPWMLNSLYVPRTVRHERGAPLPRTYAVSDDFAALQREQDRLPKS
;
A
#
# COMPACT_ATOMS: atom_id res chain seq x y z
N MET A 1 -5.01 -13.54 3.92
CA MET A 1 -4.25 -13.22 5.15
C MET A 1 -5.15 -13.27 6.38
N PRO A 2 -5.06 -14.33 7.21
CA PRO A 2 -5.81 -14.41 8.46
C PRO A 2 -5.21 -13.56 9.60
N LYS A 3 -4.24 -12.67 9.31
CA LYS A 3 -3.56 -11.88 10.34
C LYS A 3 -4.53 -10.87 10.97
N PRO A 4 -4.55 -10.73 12.30
CA PRO A 4 -5.26 -9.64 12.96
C PRO A 4 -4.65 -8.28 12.58
N LEU A 5 -5.44 -7.22 12.71
CA LEU A 5 -4.92 -5.85 12.74
C LEU A 5 -3.92 -5.68 13.88
N SER A 6 -3.00 -4.72 13.74
CA SER A 6 -2.08 -4.42 14.83
C SER A 6 -2.84 -3.83 16.02
N ALA A 7 -2.44 -4.22 17.24
CA ALA A 7 -3.06 -3.71 18.45
C ALA A 7 -2.99 -2.17 18.56
N PRO A 8 -1.88 -1.48 18.18
CA PRO A 8 -1.85 -0.03 18.17
C PRO A 8 -2.89 0.61 17.24
N PHE A 9 -3.09 0.05 16.05
CA PHE A 9 -4.08 0.57 15.09
C PHE A 9 -5.51 0.40 15.61
N VAL A 10 -5.83 -0.76 16.19
CA VAL A 10 -7.15 -1.00 16.81
C VAL A 10 -7.38 -0.05 17.98
N THR A 11 -6.36 0.22 18.80
CA THR A 11 -6.48 1.20 19.90
C THR A 11 -6.73 2.62 19.39
N ALA A 12 -6.05 3.04 18.32
CA ALA A 12 -6.18 4.38 17.77
C ALA A 12 -7.51 4.62 17.03
N HIS A 13 -7.93 3.67 16.18
CA HIS A 13 -9.03 3.87 15.23
C HIS A 13 -10.20 2.88 15.40
N GLY A 14 -10.11 1.92 16.32
CA GLY A 14 -11.08 0.83 16.40
C GLY A 14 -12.50 1.31 16.71
N LYS A 15 -12.66 2.29 17.61
CA LYS A 15 -13.98 2.81 17.98
C LYS A 15 -14.69 3.49 16.81
N GLU A 16 -14.00 4.35 16.07
CA GLU A 16 -14.57 5.11 14.96
C GLU A 16 -14.78 4.26 13.69
N LEU A 17 -13.97 3.22 13.49
CA LEU A 17 -14.06 2.31 12.36
C LEU A 17 -14.86 1.04 12.66
N GLY A 18 -15.32 0.84 13.89
CA GLY A 18 -16.03 -0.37 14.32
C GLY A 18 -15.17 -1.64 14.28
N LEU A 19 -13.86 -1.52 14.58
CA LEU A 19 -12.89 -2.61 14.53
C LEU A 19 -12.62 -3.15 15.95
N GLY A 20 -12.45 -4.46 16.05
CA GLY A 20 -12.06 -5.16 17.27
C GLY A 20 -10.66 -5.79 17.16
N ARG A 21 -10.16 -6.34 18.27
CA ARG A 21 -8.86 -7.03 18.31
C ARG A 21 -8.80 -8.27 17.42
N ASP A 22 -9.96 -8.88 17.17
CA ASP A 22 -10.09 -10.06 16.32
C ASP A 22 -10.31 -9.70 14.84
N THR A 23 -10.49 -8.42 14.52
CA THR A 23 -10.66 -7.98 13.13
C THR A 23 -9.40 -8.31 12.35
N ARG A 24 -9.59 -9.04 11.25
CA ARG A 24 -8.51 -9.43 10.34
C ARG A 24 -8.21 -8.32 9.34
N VAL A 25 -6.96 -8.27 8.89
CA VAL A 25 -6.52 -7.31 7.87
C VAL A 25 -7.43 -7.34 6.63
N TRP A 26 -7.81 -8.52 6.15
CA TRP A 26 -8.69 -8.64 4.98
C TRP A 26 -10.09 -8.05 5.22
N GLN A 27 -10.64 -8.20 6.43
CA GLN A 27 -11.94 -7.64 6.80
C GLN A 27 -11.88 -6.11 6.80
N PHE A 28 -10.79 -5.56 7.34
CA PHE A 28 -10.54 -4.13 7.30
C PHE A 28 -10.38 -3.61 5.87
N LEU A 29 -9.58 -4.28 5.03
CA LEU A 29 -9.39 -3.86 3.63
C LEU A 29 -10.69 -3.94 2.83
N LYS A 30 -11.51 -4.97 3.07
CA LYS A 30 -12.85 -5.07 2.50
C LYS A 30 -13.73 -3.90 2.94
N ALA A 31 -13.78 -3.61 4.24
CA ALA A 31 -14.55 -2.50 4.77
C ALA A 31 -14.06 -1.14 4.22
N ALA A 32 -12.76 -0.93 4.07
CA ALA A 32 -12.18 0.27 3.47
C ALA A 32 -12.51 0.40 1.98
N ALA A 33 -12.59 -0.71 1.23
CA ALA A 33 -13.01 -0.69 -0.17
C ALA A 33 -14.50 -0.35 -0.34
N GLU A 34 -15.35 -0.76 0.62
CA GLU A 34 -16.78 -0.46 0.63
C GLU A 34 -17.09 0.95 1.19
N ARG A 35 -16.34 1.35 2.21
CA ARG A 35 -16.45 2.64 2.91
C ARG A 35 -15.05 3.23 3.06
N PRO A 36 -14.59 4.04 2.08
CA PRO A 36 -13.25 4.61 2.11
C PRO A 36 -12.94 5.33 3.43
N ILE A 37 -11.71 5.15 3.91
CA ILE A 37 -11.19 5.73 5.15
C ILE A 37 -10.41 7.01 4.88
N THR A 38 -9.95 7.73 5.90
CA THR A 38 -9.11 8.92 5.71
C THR A 38 -7.67 8.52 5.33
N GLU A 39 -6.92 9.45 4.73
CA GLU A 39 -5.50 9.22 4.41
C GLU A 39 -4.66 9.01 5.66
N GLU A 40 -5.01 9.65 6.77
CA GLU A 40 -4.41 9.42 8.08
C GLU A 40 -4.65 7.99 8.58
N GLN A 41 -5.89 7.51 8.55
CA GLN A 41 -6.22 6.13 8.95
C GLN A 41 -5.49 5.11 8.07
N TRP A 42 -5.37 5.37 6.76
CA TRP A 42 -4.60 4.52 5.86
C TRP A 42 -3.10 4.53 6.19
N ARG A 43 -2.53 5.71 6.40
CA ARG A 43 -1.11 5.87 6.78
C ARG A 43 -0.83 5.15 8.10
N ASP A 44 -1.67 5.30 9.11
CA ASP A 44 -1.45 4.64 10.40
C ASP A 44 -1.69 3.14 10.35
N PHE A 45 -2.64 2.65 9.55
CA PHE A 45 -2.79 1.22 9.27
C PHE A 45 -1.48 0.59 8.77
N LEU A 46 -0.81 1.27 7.83
CA LEU A 46 0.47 0.82 7.30
C LEU A 46 1.61 0.98 8.31
N ARG A 47 1.77 2.19 8.87
CA ARG A 47 2.86 2.54 9.77
C ARG A 47 2.88 1.74 11.07
N MET A 48 1.71 1.36 11.57
CA MET A 48 1.56 0.58 12.79
C MET A 48 1.59 -0.93 12.53
N SER A 49 1.82 -1.39 11.29
CA SER A 49 1.96 -2.80 10.94
C SER A 49 3.44 -3.17 10.87
N PRO A 50 3.98 -3.93 11.84
CA PRO A 50 5.39 -4.33 11.82
C PRO A 50 5.77 -5.05 10.52
N TRP A 51 4.91 -5.95 10.05
CA TRP A 51 5.13 -6.65 8.80
C TRP A 51 5.21 -5.69 7.60
N PHE A 52 4.36 -4.65 7.54
CA PHE A 52 4.44 -3.70 6.43
C PHE A 52 5.73 -2.88 6.54
N GLU A 53 6.05 -2.34 7.71
CA GLU A 53 7.25 -1.54 7.92
C GLU A 53 8.54 -2.29 7.58
N ASP A 54 8.63 -3.57 7.94
CA ASP A 54 9.78 -4.43 7.64
C ASP A 54 9.93 -4.72 6.13
N HIS A 55 8.85 -4.57 5.34
CA HIS A 55 8.81 -4.91 3.91
C HIS A 55 8.47 -3.71 3.01
N LYS A 56 8.40 -2.49 3.55
CA LYS A 56 7.87 -1.32 2.85
C LYS A 56 8.71 -0.89 1.65
N HIS A 57 10.00 -1.25 1.65
CA HIS A 57 10.95 -0.94 0.58
C HIS A 57 11.06 -2.01 -0.50
N PHE A 58 10.17 -3.01 -0.50
CA PHE A 58 10.19 -4.12 -1.45
C PHE A 58 10.29 -3.65 -2.91
N MET A 59 9.58 -2.57 -3.30
CA MET A 59 9.64 -2.08 -4.68
C MET A 59 11.05 -1.61 -5.05
N ARG A 60 11.67 -0.78 -4.20
CA ARG A 60 13.05 -0.32 -4.40
C ARG A 60 14.01 -1.49 -4.44
N ASP A 61 13.93 -2.39 -3.47
CA ASP A 61 14.88 -3.51 -3.33
C ASP A 61 14.82 -4.44 -4.55
N GLN A 62 13.61 -4.78 -5.02
CA GLN A 62 13.46 -5.62 -6.21
C GLN A 62 13.96 -4.92 -7.47
N VAL A 63 13.60 -3.65 -7.68
CA VAL A 63 14.06 -2.91 -8.87
C VAL A 63 15.57 -2.79 -8.89
N THR A 64 16.21 -2.48 -7.75
CA THR A 64 17.67 -2.44 -7.62
C THR A 64 18.28 -3.79 -7.96
N ALA A 65 17.82 -4.87 -7.32
CA ALA A 65 18.35 -6.22 -7.57
C ALA A 65 18.23 -6.62 -9.06
N TYR A 66 17.11 -6.29 -9.72
CA TYR A 66 16.97 -6.56 -11.15
C TYR A 66 17.89 -5.70 -12.01
N ARG A 67 18.07 -4.42 -11.69
CA ARG A 67 19.01 -3.53 -12.40
C ARG A 67 20.44 -4.03 -12.30
N GLU A 68 20.86 -4.51 -11.13
CA GLU A 68 22.20 -5.07 -10.89
C GLU A 68 22.51 -6.29 -11.77
N THR A 69 21.50 -7.02 -12.25
CA THR A 69 21.70 -8.12 -13.20
C THR A 69 22.11 -7.64 -14.60
N GLY A 70 21.92 -6.36 -14.93
CA GLY A 70 22.06 -5.82 -16.28
C GLY A 70 20.99 -6.31 -17.27
N ARG A 71 19.99 -7.08 -16.83
CA ARG A 71 18.96 -7.70 -17.68
C ARG A 71 17.57 -7.06 -17.55
N LEU A 72 17.43 -6.02 -16.73
CA LEU A 72 16.13 -5.34 -16.57
C LEU A 72 15.81 -4.49 -17.81
N ALA A 73 14.96 -5.02 -18.68
CA ALA A 73 14.45 -4.27 -19.84
C ALA A 73 13.32 -3.29 -19.45
N ALA A 74 12.44 -3.69 -18.52
CA ALA A 74 11.34 -2.86 -18.00
C ALA A 74 10.89 -3.34 -16.61
N ALA A 75 10.51 -2.41 -15.74
CA ALA A 75 9.83 -2.69 -14.48
C ALA A 75 8.44 -2.04 -14.48
N THR A 76 7.41 -2.81 -14.15
CA THR A 76 6.04 -2.31 -14.03
C THR A 76 5.60 -2.37 -12.57
N TYR A 77 4.83 -1.37 -12.15
CA TYR A 77 4.31 -1.27 -10.78
C TYR A 77 2.86 -0.78 -10.81
N GLY A 78 2.11 -1.09 -9.76
CA GLY A 78 0.74 -0.64 -9.60
C GLY A 78 0.69 0.87 -9.40
N MET A 79 0.26 1.61 -10.42
CA MET A 79 0.17 3.07 -10.30
C MET A 79 -1.08 3.51 -9.52
N VAL A 80 -2.25 2.95 -9.83
CA VAL A 80 -3.53 3.31 -9.20
C VAL A 80 -4.30 2.03 -8.87
N GLN A 81 -4.98 2.00 -7.71
CA GLN A 81 -5.92 0.93 -7.37
C GLN A 81 -7.04 0.83 -8.43
N GLY A 82 -6.92 -0.16 -9.31
CA GLY A 82 -7.97 -0.53 -10.26
C GLY A 82 -9.17 -1.16 -9.55
N LYS A 83 -10.36 -1.14 -10.17
CA LYS A 83 -11.56 -1.77 -9.58
C LYS A 83 -11.33 -3.25 -9.21
N ALA A 84 -10.59 -3.98 -10.04
CA ALA A 84 -10.26 -5.38 -9.79
C ALA A 84 -9.36 -5.58 -8.56
N SER A 85 -8.56 -4.58 -8.17
CA SER A 85 -7.64 -4.68 -7.02
C SER A 85 -8.33 -4.66 -5.66
N VAL A 86 -9.60 -4.24 -5.62
CA VAL A 86 -10.39 -4.07 -4.39
C VAL A 86 -11.69 -4.87 -4.39
N ARG A 87 -11.86 -5.76 -5.37
CA ARG A 87 -13.06 -6.59 -5.52
C ARG A 87 -12.86 -7.94 -4.83
N ASP A 88 -13.95 -8.52 -4.33
CA ASP A 88 -14.00 -9.89 -3.81
C ASP A 88 -12.93 -10.19 -2.72
N ILE A 89 -12.63 -9.19 -1.88
CA ILE A 89 -11.65 -9.33 -0.80
C ILE A 89 -12.17 -10.34 0.24
N ASP A 90 -11.37 -11.38 0.47
CA ASP A 90 -11.62 -12.47 1.41
C ASP A 90 -10.34 -12.89 2.16
N GLU A 91 -10.44 -13.94 2.98
CA GLU A 91 -9.31 -14.45 3.74
C GLU A 91 -8.15 -15.02 2.90
N LYS A 92 -8.40 -15.36 1.62
CA LYS A 92 -7.41 -15.90 0.68
C LYS A 92 -6.79 -14.81 -0.19
N THR A 93 -7.40 -13.65 -0.22
CA THR A 93 -6.96 -12.50 -1.00
C THR A 93 -5.56 -12.07 -0.59
N LYS A 94 -4.69 -11.97 -1.60
CA LYS A 94 -3.34 -11.42 -1.47
C LYS A 94 -3.45 -9.88 -1.49
N PRO A 95 -2.76 -9.15 -0.61
CA PRO A 95 -2.93 -7.71 -0.46
C PRO A 95 -2.17 -6.89 -1.50
N TRP A 96 -2.18 -7.29 -2.77
CA TRP A 96 -1.45 -6.57 -3.84
C TRP A 96 -1.90 -5.11 -3.96
N MET A 97 -3.13 -4.79 -3.53
CA MET A 97 -3.65 -3.43 -3.45
C MET A 97 -2.84 -2.49 -2.55
N LEU A 98 -2.07 -3.01 -1.59
CA LEU A 98 -1.16 -2.23 -0.74
C LEU A 98 0.06 -1.72 -1.51
N ASN A 99 0.38 -2.35 -2.64
CA ASN A 99 1.53 -1.98 -3.48
C ASN A 99 1.16 -0.91 -4.53
N SER A 100 -0.04 -0.33 -4.47
CA SER A 100 -0.45 0.74 -5.38
C SER A 100 0.07 2.08 -4.90
N LEU A 101 0.66 2.87 -5.82
CA LEU A 101 1.13 4.22 -5.52
C LEU A 101 -0.04 5.13 -5.10
N TYR A 102 -1.13 5.12 -5.87
CA TYR A 102 -2.37 5.80 -5.54
C TYR A 102 -3.47 4.84 -5.10
N VAL A 103 -4.21 5.21 -4.04
CA VAL A 103 -5.19 4.36 -3.35
C VAL A 103 -6.62 4.94 -3.26
N PRO A 104 -7.18 5.49 -4.36
CA PRO A 104 -8.47 6.21 -4.31
C PRO A 104 -9.68 5.30 -4.08
N ARG A 105 -9.50 3.98 -4.01
CA ARG A 105 -10.58 3.02 -3.77
C ARG A 105 -10.75 2.68 -2.30
N THR A 106 -9.71 2.88 -1.50
CA THR A 106 -9.72 2.61 -0.06
C THR A 106 -9.60 3.86 0.79
N VAL A 107 -9.09 4.94 0.20
CA VAL A 107 -8.95 6.22 0.85
C VAL A 107 -9.88 7.23 0.20
N ARG A 108 -10.63 7.97 1.02
CA ARG A 108 -11.50 9.06 0.57
C ARG A 108 -10.67 10.07 -0.19
N HIS A 109 -11.23 10.54 -1.29
CA HIS A 109 -10.63 11.54 -2.14
C HIS A 109 -11.69 12.59 -2.46
N GLU A 110 -11.39 13.84 -2.15
CA GLU A 110 -12.26 14.97 -2.48
C GLU A 110 -12.01 15.45 -3.90
N ARG A 111 -13.07 15.92 -4.56
CA ARG A 111 -12.96 16.42 -5.94
C ARG A 111 -12.00 17.61 -5.99
N GLY A 112 -10.93 17.47 -6.78
CA GLY A 112 -9.92 18.51 -6.96
C GLY A 112 -8.72 18.42 -6.01
N ALA A 113 -8.75 17.54 -5.02
CA ALA A 113 -7.58 17.23 -4.20
C ALA A 113 -6.57 16.33 -4.97
N PRO A 114 -5.30 16.26 -4.57
CA PRO A 114 -4.38 15.22 -5.04
C PRO A 114 -4.89 13.80 -4.73
N LEU A 115 -4.54 12.82 -5.57
CA LEU A 115 -4.90 11.43 -5.29
C LEU A 115 -4.21 10.95 -4.00
N PRO A 116 -4.93 10.22 -3.12
CA PRO A 116 -4.34 9.67 -1.91
C PRO A 116 -3.30 8.62 -2.29
N ARG A 117 -2.21 8.57 -1.52
CA ARG A 117 -1.02 7.77 -1.87
C ARG A 117 -0.57 6.85 -0.75
N THR A 118 0.04 5.74 -1.13
CA THR A 118 0.79 4.89 -0.21
C THR A 118 2.19 5.48 -0.05
N TYR A 119 2.51 6.00 1.15
CA TYR A 119 3.72 6.77 1.38
C TYR A 119 5.00 6.01 0.96
N ALA A 120 5.17 4.75 1.39
CA ALA A 120 6.37 3.97 1.09
C ALA A 120 6.57 3.73 -0.41
N VAL A 121 5.49 3.37 -1.12
CA VAL A 121 5.53 3.13 -2.57
C VAL A 121 5.80 4.43 -3.32
N SER A 122 5.20 5.55 -2.89
CA SER A 122 5.44 6.87 -3.47
C SER A 122 6.89 7.32 -3.28
N ASP A 123 7.46 7.13 -2.09
CA ASP A 123 8.82 7.52 -1.75
C ASP A 123 9.85 6.68 -2.51
N ASP A 124 9.63 5.36 -2.58
CA ASP A 124 10.45 4.47 -3.39
C ASP A 124 10.36 4.80 -4.88
N PHE A 125 9.16 5.13 -5.37
CA PHE A 125 8.98 5.52 -6.77
C PHE A 125 9.77 6.78 -7.08
N ALA A 126 9.64 7.81 -6.23
CA ALA A 126 10.38 9.06 -6.40
C ALA A 126 11.90 8.85 -6.32
N ALA A 127 12.38 7.99 -5.42
CA ALA A 127 13.80 7.64 -5.33
C ALA A 127 14.30 6.98 -6.62
N LEU A 128 13.56 5.99 -7.15
CA LEU A 128 13.91 5.27 -8.37
C LEU A 128 13.95 6.13 -9.65
N GLN A 129 13.40 7.35 -9.61
CA GLN A 129 13.43 8.29 -10.74
C GLN A 129 14.65 9.23 -10.77
N ARG A 130 15.43 9.34 -9.69
CA ARG A 130 16.56 10.29 -9.64
C ARG A 130 17.69 9.83 -10.56
N GLU A 131 18.39 10.77 -11.20
CA GLU A 131 19.48 10.47 -12.16
C GLU A 131 20.66 9.73 -11.51
N GLN A 132 21.02 10.08 -10.29
CA GLN A 132 22.00 9.36 -9.48
C GLN A 132 21.62 7.88 -9.23
N ASP A 133 20.35 7.53 -9.42
CA ASP A 133 19.78 6.20 -9.24
C ASP A 133 19.33 5.56 -10.58
N ARG A 134 19.67 6.18 -11.73
CA ARG A 134 19.45 5.67 -13.10
C ARG A 134 20.77 5.08 -13.61
N LEU A 135 20.72 3.89 -14.23
CA LEU A 135 21.89 3.29 -14.87
C LEU A 135 22.47 4.23 -15.95
N PRO A 136 23.80 4.22 -16.18
CA PRO A 136 24.40 4.96 -17.29
C PRO A 136 23.73 4.56 -18.60
N LYS A 137 23.51 5.52 -19.50
CA LYS A 137 23.21 5.20 -20.89
C LYS A 137 24.47 4.58 -21.49
N SER A 138 24.39 3.31 -21.88
CA SER A 138 25.36 2.65 -22.75
C SER A 138 25.33 3.26 -24.14
#